data_AF-A0A510XAI7-F1
#
_entry.id   AF-A0A510XAI7-F1
#
_cell.length_a   1.000
_cell.length_b   1.000
_cell.length_c   1.000
_cell.angle_alpha   90.00
_cell.angle_beta   90.00
_cell.angle_gamma   90.00
#
_symmetry.space_group_name_H-M   'P 1'
#
loop_
_entity.id
_entity.type
_entity.pdbx_description
1 polymer ?
#
loop_
_entity_poly.entity_id
_entity_poly.type
_entity_poly.pdbx_seq_one_letter_code
_entity_poly.pdbx_strand_id
1 'polypeptide(L)' 'MAEIDRHSDTWRTIQAWIEAERADAVESLIADHHAEQQRGRIRQLERLRDLAAPDDAPHVVADTYL' A
#
# COMPACT_ATOMS: atom_id res chain seq x y z
N MET A 1 1.97 -20.37 1.31
CA MET A 1 2.62 -19.22 0.64
C MET A 1 4.09 -19.21 1.04
N ALA A 2 4.99 -18.78 0.17
CA ALA A 2 6.37 -18.55 0.59
C ALA A 2 6.37 -17.43 1.65
N GLU A 3 7.10 -17.64 2.74
CA GLU A 3 7.24 -16.62 3.79
C GLU A 3 8.09 -15.47 3.23
N ILE A 4 7.57 -14.25 3.31
CA ILE A 4 8.32 -13.06 2.91
C ILE A 4 9.28 -12.73 4.05
N ASP A 5 10.59 -12.80 3.78
CA ASP A 5 11.59 -12.32 4.72
C ASP A 5 11.53 -10.79 4.82
N ARG A 6 10.85 -10.31 5.86
CA ARG A 6 10.68 -8.89 6.17
C ARG A 6 11.99 -8.14 6.47
N HIS A 7 13.06 -8.87 6.81
CA HIS A 7 14.35 -8.29 7.14
C HIS A 7 15.28 -8.25 5.93
N SER A 8 14.95 -8.95 4.85
CA SER A 8 15.73 -8.96 3.61
C SER A 8 15.86 -7.57 3.00
N ASP A 9 17.01 -7.31 2.38
CA ASP A 9 17.26 -6.05 1.66
C ASP A 9 16.29 -5.86 0.49
N THR A 10 15.89 -6.96 -0.15
CA THR A 10 14.85 -6.97 -1.19
C THR A 10 13.52 -6.43 -0.65
N TRP A 11 13.05 -6.94 0.49
CA TRP A 11 11.79 -6.47 1.06
C TRP A 11 11.86 -5.01 1.52
N ARG A 12 12.99 -4.59 2.10
CA ARG A 12 13.22 -3.16 2.45
C ARG A 12 13.17 -2.27 1.22
N THR A 13 13.74 -2.70 0.10
CA THR A 13 13.70 -1.97 -1.17
C THR A 13 12.27 -1.86 -1.68
N ILE A 14 11.50 -2.95 -1.62
CA ILE A 14 10.08 -2.96 -1.99
C ILE A 14 9.28 -2.02 -1.09
N GLN A 15 9.51 -2.02 0.23
CA GLN A 15 8.83 -1.11 1.18
C GLN A 15 9.13 0.36 0.86
N ALA A 16 10.39 0.69 0.58
CA ALA A 16 10.76 2.05 0.20
C ALA A 16 10.07 2.48 -1.11
N TRP A 17 10.00 1.57 -2.09
CA TRP A 17 9.28 1.83 -3.34
C TRP A 17 7.77 2.02 -3.10
N ILE A 18 7.13 1.15 -2.30
CA ILE A 18 5.70 1.27 -1.95
C ILE A 18 5.39 2.63 -1.33
N GLU A 19 6.23 3.10 -0.39
CA GLU A 19 6.01 4.38 0.29
C GLU A 19 6.14 5.57 -0.68
N ALA A 20 7.14 5.55 -1.57
CA ALA A 20 7.30 6.58 -2.59
C ALA A 20 6.09 6.64 -3.54
N GLU A 21 5.65 5.50 -4.06
CA GLU A 21 4.49 5.43 -4.97
C GLU A 21 3.19 5.86 -4.30
N ARG A 22 3.06 5.57 -2.99
CA ARG A 22 1.90 5.99 -2.20
C ARG A 22 1.90 7.51 -2.01
N ALA A 23 3.05 8.10 -1.71
CA ALA A 23 3.18 9.56 -1.59
C ALA A 23 2.79 10.25 -2.91
N ASP A 24 3.29 9.76 -4.05
CA ASP A 24 2.97 10.29 -5.38
C ASP A 24 1.46 10.19 -5.71
N ALA A 25 0.84 9.06 -5.37
CA ALA A 25 -0.59 8.85 -5.59
C ALA A 25 -1.46 9.77 -4.70
N VAL A 26 -1.02 10.04 -3.46
CA VAL A 26 -1.68 10.99 -2.55
C VAL A 26 -1.52 12.42 -3.04
N GLU A 27 -0.34 12.82 -3.50
CA GLU A 27 -0.12 14.14 -4.09
C GLU A 27 -0.99 14.34 -5.33
N SER A 28 -1.07 13.33 -6.19
CA SER A 28 -1.94 13.33 -7.37
C SER A 28 -3.43 13.46 -7.01
N LEU A 29 -3.86 12.85 -5.89
CA LEU A 29 -5.22 13.00 -5.36
C LEU A 29 -5.53 14.43 -4.92
N ILE A 30 -4.57 15.08 -4.25
CA ILE A 30 -4.72 16.47 -3.79
C ILE A 30 -4.85 17.40 -5.00
N ALA A 31 -4.15 17.11 -6.09
CA ALA A 31 -4.23 17.84 -7.35
C ALA A 31 -5.49 17.51 -8.20
N ASP A 32 -6.42 16.70 -7.68
CA ASP A 32 -7.67 16.25 -8.32
C ASP A 32 -7.47 15.50 -9.67
N HIS A 33 -6.29 14.91 -9.87
CA HIS A 33 -5.99 14.12 -11.05
C HIS A 33 -6.48 12.68 -10.87
N HIS A 34 -7.55 12.30 -11.61
CA HIS A 34 -8.05 10.93 -11.69
C HIS A 34 -8.27 10.25 -10.33
N ALA A 35 -8.99 10.92 -9.42
CA ALA A 35 -9.10 10.54 -8.02
C ALA A 35 -9.45 9.06 -7.76
N GLU A 36 -10.38 8.46 -8.52
CA GLU A 36 -10.75 7.05 -8.32
C GLU A 36 -9.60 6.08 -8.66
N GLN A 37 -8.82 6.39 -9.70
CA GLN A 37 -7.69 5.56 -10.11
C GLN A 37 -6.58 5.61 -9.06
N GLN A 38 -6.32 6.79 -8.51
CA GLN A 38 -5.32 6.96 -7.45
C GLN A 38 -5.75 6.28 -6.14
N ARG A 39 -7.03 6.36 -5.77
CA ARG A 39 -7.58 5.60 -4.63
C ARG A 39 -7.44 4.09 -4.84
N GLY A 40 -7.68 3.60 -6.06
CA GLY A 40 -7.42 2.20 -6.43
C GLY A 40 -5.95 1.82 -6.24
N ARG A 41 -5.03 2.64 -6.75
CA ARG A 41 -3.57 2.45 -6.64
C ARG A 41 -3.13 2.40 -5.18
N ILE A 42 -3.59 3.33 -4.33
CA ILE A 42 -3.27 3.37 -2.90
C ILE A 42 -3.73 2.07 -2.20
N ARG A 43 -4.96 1.62 -2.45
CA ARG A 43 -5.46 0.36 -1.86
C ARG A 43 -4.61 -0.86 -2.25
N GLN A 44 -4.11 -0.89 -3.49
CA GLN A 44 -3.24 -1.99 -3.94
C GLN A 44 -1.87 -1.93 -3.27
N LEU A 45 -1.28 -0.74 -3.14
CA LEU A 45 -0.01 -0.52 -2.45
C LEU A 45 -0.09 -0.92 -0.97
N GLU A 46 -1.20 -0.59 -0.30
CA GLU A 46 -1.45 -1.01 1.08
C GLU A 46 -1.55 -2.53 1.21
N ARG A 47 -2.30 -3.20 0.32
CA ARG A 47 -2.35 -4.67 0.29
C ARG A 47 -0.98 -5.30 0.05
N LEU A 48 -0.16 -4.71 -0.82
CA LEU A 48 1.19 -5.19 -1.10
C LEU A 48 2.09 -5.03 0.12
N ARG A 49 2.03 -3.89 0.81
CA ARG A 49 2.76 -3.62 2.04
C ARG A 49 2.42 -4.65 3.12
N ASP A 50 1.14 -5.00 3.22
CA ASP A 50 0.61 -5.87 4.26
C ASP A 50 0.91 -7.36 4.01
N LEU A 51 1.48 -7.75 2.86
CA LEU A 51 1.86 -9.15 2.58
C LEU A 51 2.91 -9.72 3.54
N ALA A 52 3.72 -8.86 4.16
CA ALA A 52 4.70 -9.25 5.18
C ALA A 52 4.25 -8.87 6.60
N ALA A 53 3.01 -8.40 6.76
CA ALA A 53 2.46 -8.14 8.08
C ALA A 53 2.24 -9.48 8.82
N PRO A 54 2.47 -9.52 10.15
CA PRO A 54 2.08 -10.68 10.94
C PRO A 54 0.57 -10.89 10.82
N ASP A 55 0.11 -12.15 10.80
CA ASP A 55 -1.30 -12.53 10.62
C ASP A 55 -2.28 -11.86 11.61
N ASP A 56 -1.77 -11.33 12.73
CA ASP A 56 -2.56 -10.58 13.74
C ASP A 56 -2.67 -9.07 13.46
N ALA A 57 -2.14 -8.56 12.35
CA ALA A 57 -2.31 -7.16 11.99
C ALA A 57 -3.76 -6.91 11.53
N PRO A 58 -4.51 -5.98 12.16
CA PRO A 58 -5.88 -5.72 11.74
C PRO A 58 -5.91 -5.23 10.29
N HIS A 59 -6.50 -6.03 9.39
CA HIS A 59 -6.81 -5.60 8.04
C HIS A 59 -7.87 -4.49 8.11
N VAL A 60 -7.43 -3.24 7.96
CA VAL A 60 -8.34 -2.09 7.89
C VAL A 60 -9.05 -2.15 6.54
N VAL A 61 -10.23 -2.78 6.52
CA VAL A 61 -11.16 -2.65 5.40
C VAL A 61 -11.71 -1.23 5.47
N ALA A 62 -11.37 -0.40 4.48
CA ALA A 62 -11.93 0.94 4.38
C ALA A 62 -13.45 0.83 4.17
N ASP A 63 -14.22 1.06 5.24
CA ASP A 63 -15.67 1.10 5.20
C ASP A 63 -16.10 2.15 4.16
N THR A 64 -16.71 1.65 3.08
CA THR A 64 -17.38 2.48 2.10
C THR A 64 -18.69 2.91 2.75
N TYR A 65 -18.73 4.12 3.29
CA TYR A 65 -19.97 4.75 3.74
C TYR A 65 -20.90 4.95 2.53
N LEU A 66 -21.98 4.16 2.49
CA LEU A 66 -23.17 4.37 1.66
C LEU A 66 -24.20 5.19 2.43
#